data_AF-A0A1J0P9A3-F1
#
_entry.id   AF-A0A1J0P9A3-F1
#
_cell.length_a   1.000
_cell.length_b   1.000
_cell.length_c   1.000
_cell.angle_alpha   90.00
_cell.angle_beta   90.00
_cell.angle_gamma   90.00
#
_symmetry.space_group_name_H-M   'P 1'
#
loop_
_entity.id
_entity.type
_entity.pdbx_description
1 polymer ?
#
loop_
_entity_poly.entity_id
_entity_poly.type
_entity_poly.pdbx_seq_one_letter_code
_entity_poly.pdbx_strand_id
1 'polypeptide(L)' 'MKKLIGPLRRALFYGVISYGGLVLINNSELNLPNMWIAYLPMFIGVYVLTQWIDQKIGS' A
#
# COMPACT_ATOMS: atom_id res chain seq x y z
N MET A 1 -1.21 17.65 -19.36
CA MET A 1 -1.40 17.58 -17.89
C MET A 1 -2.46 16.56 -17.46
N LYS A 2 -3.69 16.56 -18.00
CA LYS A 2 -4.76 15.61 -17.59
C LYS A 2 -4.39 14.11 -17.68
N LYS A 3 -3.55 13.70 -18.65
CA LYS A 3 -3.10 12.31 -18.83
C LYS A 3 -2.19 11.78 -17.70
N LEU A 4 -1.54 12.65 -16.92
CA LEU A 4 -0.63 12.26 -15.85
C LEU A 4 -1.31 12.12 -14.49
N ILE A 5 -2.52 12.66 -14.34
CA ILE A 5 -3.23 12.73 -13.05
C ILE A 5 -3.59 11.32 -12.55
N GLY A 6 -4.05 10.43 -13.44
CA GLY A 6 -4.41 9.05 -13.08
C GLY A 6 -3.21 8.23 -12.58
N PRO A 7 -2.13 8.10 -13.37
CA PRO A 7 -0.92 7.38 -12.95
C PRO A 7 -0.28 7.97 -11.69
N LEU A 8 -0.22 9.30 -11.56
CA LEU A 8 0.34 9.96 -10.38
C LEU A 8 -0.49 9.68 -9.13
N ARG A 9 -1.82 9.75 -9.23
CA ARG A 9 -2.71 9.41 -8.12
C ARG A 9 -2.53 7.97 -7.65
N ARG A 10 -2.44 7.02 -8.59
CA ARG A 10 -2.16 5.61 -8.27
C ARG A 10 -0.83 5.46 -7.54
N ALA A 11 0.23 6.08 -8.05
CA ALA A 11 1.54 6.05 -7.40
C ALA A 11 1.50 6.64 -5.99
N LEU A 12 0.77 7.74 -5.79
CA LEU A 12 0.58 8.36 -4.48
C LEU A 12 -0.16 7.42 -3.52
N PHE A 13 -1.26 6.80 -3.93
CA PHE A 13 -1.98 5.84 -3.09
C PHE A 13 -1.10 4.64 -2.71
N TYR A 14 -0.40 4.06 -3.68
CA TYR A 14 0.56 2.98 -3.41
C TYR A 14 1.62 3.41 -2.41
N GLY A 15 2.22 4.59 -2.60
CA GLY A 15 3.27 5.11 -1.71
C GLY A 15 2.78 5.32 -0.28
N VAL A 16 1.66 6.03 -0.10
CA VAL A 16 1.11 6.34 1.23
C VAL A 16 0.67 5.08 1.97
N ILE A 17 -0.06 4.18 1.29
CA ILE A 17 -0.58 2.96 1.93
C ILE A 17 0.57 1.99 2.26
N SER A 18 1.55 1.86 1.37
CA SER A 18 2.75 1.06 1.64
C SER A 18 3.53 1.60 2.82
N TYR A 19 3.78 2.91 2.85
CA TYR A 19 4.51 3.54 3.95
C TYR A 19 3.77 3.34 5.28
N GLY A 20 2.45 3.50 5.31
CA GLY A 20 1.63 3.21 6.49
C GLY A 20 1.80 1.77 6.99
N GLY A 21 1.73 0.77 6.11
CA GLY A 21 1.95 -0.62 6.50
C GLY A 21 3.38 -0.89 7.00
N LEU A 22 4.39 -0.27 6.39
CA LEU A 22 5.78 -0.34 6.88
C LEU A 22 5.92 0.26 8.28
N VAL A 23 5.30 1.40 8.55
CA VAL A 23 5.32 2.03 9.88
C VAL A 23 4.67 1.10 10.90
N LEU A 24 3.50 0.53 10.59
CA LEU A 24 2.81 -0.38 11.50
C LEU A 24 3.66 -1.61 11.82
N ILE A 25 4.20 -2.29 10.80
CA ILE A 25 5.02 -3.50 11.01
C ILE A 25 6.30 -3.17 11.76
N ASN A 26 7.04 -2.13 11.35
CA ASN A 26 8.34 -1.82 11.95
C ASN A 26 8.24 -1.29 13.39
N ASN A 27 7.07 -0.79 13.81
CA ASN A 27 6.85 -0.31 15.18
C ASN A 27 6.03 -1.29 16.04
N SER A 28 5.71 -2.47 15.52
CA SER A 28 4.88 -3.47 16.22
C SER A 28 5.68 -4.44 17.10
N GLU A 29 7.00 -4.30 17.16
CA GLU A 29 7.92 -5.19 17.91
C GLU A 29 7.71 -6.69 17.59
N LEU A 30 7.22 -7.00 16.39
CA LEU A 30 6.95 -8.36 15.95
C LEU A 30 8.22 -9.20 15.95
N ASN A 31 8.27 -10.20 16.84
CA ASN A 31 9.33 -11.19 16.87
C ASN A 31 8.90 -12.45 16.08
N LEU A 32 8.97 -12.34 14.77
CA LEU A 32 8.60 -13.42 13.86
C LEU A 32 9.84 -14.21 13.41
N PRO A 33 9.73 -15.53 13.22
CA PRO A 33 10.84 -16.33 12.69
C PRO A 33 11.23 -15.93 11.26
N ASN A 34 10.30 -15.29 10.53
CA ASN A 34 10.56 -14.70 9.23
C ASN A 34 9.61 -13.52 8.98
N MET A 35 10.18 -12.35 8.69
CA MET A 35 9.41 -11.13 8.43
C MET A 35 8.53 -11.19 7.17
N TRP A 36 8.79 -12.11 6.23
CA TRP A 36 7.90 -12.37 5.08
C TRP A 36 6.47 -12.70 5.52
N ILE A 37 6.30 -13.29 6.70
CA ILE A 37 4.98 -13.59 7.29
C ILE A 37 4.16 -12.30 7.51
N ALA A 38 4.80 -11.18 7.81
CA ALA A 38 4.16 -9.89 7.98
C ALA A 38 4.15 -9.08 6.67
N TYR A 39 5.30 -8.99 5.99
CA TYR A 39 5.43 -8.13 4.80
C TYR A 39 4.68 -8.65 3.58
N LEU A 40 4.64 -9.96 3.34
CA LEU A 40 3.92 -10.50 2.17
C LEU A 40 2.40 -10.19 2.22
N PRO A 41 1.67 -10.51 3.31
CA PRO A 41 0.26 -10.15 3.39
C PRO A 41 0.06 -8.62 3.43
N MET A 42 0.98 -7.85 4.01
CA MET A 42 0.93 -6.40 3.94
C MET A 42 0.93 -5.90 2.49
N PHE A 43 1.87 -6.36 1.65
CA PHE A 43 1.92 -5.93 0.25
C PHE A 43 0.72 -6.40 -0.58
N ILE A 44 0.18 -7.58 -0.30
CA ILE A 44 -1.09 -8.04 -0.90
C ILE A 44 -2.23 -7.08 -0.50
N GLY A 45 -2.32 -6.73 0.78
CA GLY A 45 -3.30 -5.77 1.30
C GLY A 45 -3.18 -4.39 0.66
N VAL A 46 -1.94 -3.87 0.56
CA VAL A 46 -1.64 -2.61 -0.14
C VAL A 46 -2.15 -2.65 -1.58
N TYR A 47 -1.87 -3.72 -2.32
CA TYR A 47 -2.30 -3.87 -3.70
C TYR A 47 -3.83 -3.82 -3.82
N VAL A 48 -4.53 -4.67 -3.06
CA VAL A 48 -6.00 -4.74 -3.11
C VAL A 48 -6.64 -3.42 -2.71
N LEU A 49 -6.18 -2.80 -1.62
CA LEU A 49 -6.69 -1.51 -1.15
C LEU A 49 -6.44 -0.41 -2.16
N THR A 50 -5.24 -0.35 -2.74
CA THR A 50 -4.92 0.69 -3.72
C THR A 50 -5.76 0.56 -4.98
N GLN A 51 -5.99 -0.66 -5.48
CA GLN A 51 -6.88 -0.90 -6.61
C GLN A 51 -8.33 -0.52 -6.28
N TRP A 52 -8.83 -0.90 -5.10
CA TRP A 52 -10.18 -0.57 -4.67
C TRP A 52 -10.39 0.95 -4.54
N ILE A 53 -9.43 1.67 -3.95
CA ILE A 53 -9.48 3.13 -3.82
C ILE A 53 -9.43 3.80 -5.19
N ASP A 54 -8.53 3.38 -6.08
CA ASP A 54 -8.46 3.98 -7.41
C ASP A 54 -9.73 3.73 -8.23
N GLN A 55 -10.39 2.58 -8.09
CA GLN A 55 -11.70 2.32 -8.71
C GLN A 55 -12.80 3.23 -8.15
N LYS A 56 -12.80 3.49 -6.84
CA LYS A 56 -13.80 4.35 -6.18
C LYS A 56 -13.63 5.84 -6.54
N ILE A 57 -12.39 6.31 -6.66
CA ILE A 57 -12.06 7.74 -6.86
C ILE A 57 -11.82 8.07 -8.34
N GLY A 58 -11.49 7.07 -9.16
CA GLY A 58 -11.18 7.19 -10.57
C GLY A 58 -12.34 7.04 -11.54
N SER A 59 -13.57 6.92 -11.02
CA SER A 59 -14.78 6.98 -11.84
C SER A 59 -15.04 8.37 -12.40
#